data_AF-A0A7C8PQT6-F1
#
_entry.id   AF-A0A7C8PQT6-F1
#
_cell.length_a   1.000
_cell.length_b   1.000
_cell.length_c   1.000
_cell.angle_alpha   90.00
_cell.angle_beta   90.00
_cell.angle_gamma   90.00
#
_symmetry.space_group_name_H-M   'P 1'
#
loop_
_entity.id
_entity.type
_entity.pdbx_description
1 polymer ?
#
loop_
_entity_poly.entity_id
_entity_poly.type
_entity_poly.pdbx_seq_one_letter_code
_entity_poly.pdbx_strand_id
1 'polypeptide(L)'
;MGQAQSTAGVQTPDWVGNEATEIKYEKSAYDLLKSLSFAEDDQGFTYRELTIKSIKRWEEQFLAEPKNLLALAAVSKNDMKQIIQQPNAIIDDAQVFSDQIAFDGAPITNQRSSGRCWIFAATSVLRVYLMKKYKLENFELSQQYLFFWDKLEKANFFLEQIIDTSEEPLDSRIVDELLKIPVNDGGQWDMIINLVERYGVVPQKLYPDTYNSMNSRGVNALVTSKLREFALQL
;
A
#
# COMPACT_ATOMS: atom_id res chain seq x y z
N MET A 1 7.96 36.18 47.41
CA MET A 1 8.65 37.28 46.69
C MET A 1 9.29 36.68 45.45
N GLY A 2 9.02 37.26 44.29
CA GLY A 2 9.52 36.77 42.99
C GLY A 2 8.37 36.54 42.02
N GLN A 3 7.86 37.62 41.45
CA GLN A 3 6.87 37.60 40.37
C GLN A 3 7.51 37.08 39.08
N ALA A 4 6.76 36.28 38.31
CA ALA A 4 6.87 36.23 36.86
C ALA A 4 5.47 36.03 36.27
N GLN A 5 5.09 36.99 35.42
CA GLN A 5 4.03 36.94 34.42
C GLN A 5 4.18 35.64 33.60
N SER A 6 3.16 35.03 32.99
CA SER A 6 2.14 35.59 32.12
C SER A 6 1.17 34.44 31.80
N THR A 7 -0.13 34.74 31.74
CA THR A 7 -1.14 33.88 31.12
C THR A 7 -0.86 33.77 29.63
N ALA A 8 -0.10 32.75 29.21
CA ALA A 8 -0.08 32.35 27.81
C ALA A 8 -1.35 31.56 27.54
N GLY A 9 -2.40 32.25 27.11
CA GLY A 9 -3.48 31.61 26.39
C GLY A 9 -2.86 30.82 25.25
N VAL A 10 -3.18 29.53 25.15
CA VAL A 10 -2.85 28.74 23.97
C VAL A 10 -3.64 29.39 22.83
N GLN A 11 -2.96 30.24 22.05
CA GLN A 11 -3.43 30.62 20.74
C GLN A 11 -3.46 29.33 19.92
N THR A 12 -4.65 28.76 19.77
CA THR A 12 -4.93 27.93 18.61
C THR A 12 -4.51 28.75 17.40
N PRO A 13 -3.68 28.23 16.48
CA PRO A 13 -3.39 28.94 15.25
C PRO A 13 -4.74 29.28 14.62
N ASP A 14 -5.00 30.57 14.43
CA ASP A 14 -6.09 31.02 13.57
C ASP A 14 -5.76 30.44 12.19
N TRP A 15 -6.36 29.29 11.90
CA TRP A 15 -6.51 28.82 10.53
C TRP A 15 -7.46 29.81 9.87
N VAL A 16 -6.91 30.97 9.51
CA VAL A 16 -7.38 31.72 8.36
C VAL A 16 -7.24 30.72 7.23
N GLY A 17 -8.36 30.11 6.85
CA GLY A 17 -8.41 29.31 5.65
C GLY A 17 -7.92 30.23 4.55
N ASN A 18 -6.65 30.08 4.18
CA ASN A 18 -6.17 30.56 2.91
C ASN A 18 -7.16 29.93 1.94
N GLU A 19 -7.96 30.79 1.30
CA GLU A 19 -8.75 30.42 0.14
C GLU A 19 -7.89 29.44 -0.63
N ALA A 20 -8.37 28.21 -0.76
CA ALA A 20 -7.66 27.18 -1.49
C ALA A 20 -7.22 27.86 -2.78
N THR A 21 -5.91 28.15 -2.90
CA THR A 21 -5.38 28.77 -4.10
C THR A 21 -5.72 27.77 -5.15
N GLU A 22 -6.78 28.09 -5.89
CA GLU A 22 -7.31 27.29 -6.95
C GLU A 22 -6.09 27.11 -7.83
N ILE A 23 -5.52 25.90 -7.82
CA ILE A 23 -4.42 25.58 -8.70
C ILE A 23 -5.09 25.64 -10.06
N LYS A 24 -5.05 26.82 -10.67
CA LYS A 24 -5.43 27.04 -12.03
C LYS A 24 -4.42 26.23 -12.79
N TYR A 25 -4.82 25.00 -13.12
CA TYR A 25 -4.20 24.26 -14.18
C TYR A 25 -4.39 25.14 -15.42
N GLU A 26 -3.40 26.01 -15.70
CA GLU A 26 -3.40 26.96 -16.82
C GLU A 26 -3.58 26.26 -18.17
N LYS A 27 -3.45 24.93 -18.18
CA LYS A 27 -3.67 24.05 -19.31
C LYS A 27 -4.56 22.91 -18.84
N SER A 28 -5.73 22.78 -19.43
CA SER A 28 -6.56 21.59 -19.26
C SER A 28 -5.78 20.34 -19.70
N ALA A 29 -6.20 19.14 -19.27
CA ALA A 29 -5.62 17.90 -19.80
C ALA A 29 -5.66 17.86 -21.34
N TYR A 30 -6.65 18.53 -21.94
CA TYR A 30 -6.79 18.73 -23.38
C TYR A 30 -5.71 19.65 -23.98
N ASP A 31 -5.31 20.71 -23.26
CA ASP A 31 -4.23 21.61 -23.70
C ASP A 31 -2.84 20.96 -23.54
N LEU A 32 -2.66 20.12 -22.52
CA LEU A 32 -1.49 19.26 -22.39
C LEU A 32 -1.45 18.21 -23.51
N LEU A 33 -2.59 17.59 -23.83
CA LEU A 33 -2.73 16.66 -24.97
C LEU A 33 -2.44 17.33 -26.31
N LYS A 34 -2.78 18.61 -26.50
CA LYS A 34 -2.37 19.40 -27.68
C LYS A 34 -0.86 19.63 -27.74
N SER A 35 -0.23 19.86 -26.58
CA SER A 35 1.23 20.04 -26.50
C SER A 35 2.01 18.74 -26.71
N LEU A 36 1.39 17.61 -26.35
CA LEU A 36 1.82 16.26 -26.73
C LEU A 36 1.39 16.04 -28.17
N SER A 37 2.06 16.69 -29.12
CA SER A 37 1.73 16.63 -30.55
C SER A 37 1.80 15.19 -31.07
N PHE A 38 0.70 14.45 -30.96
CA PHE A 38 0.49 13.19 -31.66
C PHE A 38 0.18 13.53 -33.12
N ALA A 39 1.22 13.98 -33.83
CA ALA A 39 1.26 14.34 -35.24
C ALA A 39 0.19 15.36 -35.71
N GLU A 40 0.54 16.64 -35.75
CA GLU A 40 0.06 17.47 -36.86
C GLU A 40 0.80 17.00 -38.12
N ASP A 41 0.05 16.71 -39.19
CA ASP A 41 0.58 16.67 -40.54
C ASP A 41 0.72 18.10 -41.09
N ASP A 42 1.35 18.26 -42.26
CA ASP A 42 1.54 19.55 -42.94
C ASP A 42 0.21 20.25 -43.33
N GLN A 43 -0.95 19.69 -42.95
CA GLN A 43 -2.29 20.20 -43.18
C GLN A 43 -3.08 20.49 -41.89
N GLY A 44 -2.49 20.31 -40.69
CA GLY A 44 -3.06 20.75 -39.42
C GLY A 44 -4.20 19.88 -38.86
N PHE A 45 -4.31 18.61 -39.25
CA PHE A 45 -5.33 17.71 -38.67
C PHE A 45 -4.84 17.04 -37.38
N THR A 46 -5.65 17.14 -36.33
CA THR A 46 -5.45 16.42 -35.06
C THR A 46 -5.97 14.99 -35.20
N TYR A 47 -5.08 14.00 -35.28
CA TYR A 47 -5.47 12.60 -35.37
C TYR A 47 -6.04 12.10 -34.04
N ARG A 48 -7.33 11.68 -34.05
CA ARG A 48 -7.96 10.93 -32.94
C ARG A 48 -7.59 9.46 -32.94
N GLU A 49 -7.03 8.96 -34.03
CA GLU A 49 -6.67 7.56 -34.23
C GLU A 49 -5.16 7.37 -34.42
N LEU A 50 -4.65 6.24 -33.95
CA LEU A 50 -3.23 5.91 -33.96
C LEU A 50 -2.84 5.40 -35.36
N THR A 51 -2.17 6.24 -36.16
CA THR A 51 -1.83 5.91 -37.56
C THR A 51 -0.44 5.28 -37.71
N ILE A 52 -0.26 4.45 -38.74
CA ILE A 52 1.05 3.88 -39.11
C ILE A 52 2.08 4.98 -39.40
N LYS A 53 1.65 6.10 -40.00
CA LYS A 53 2.52 7.25 -40.29
C LYS A 53 3.05 7.88 -39.00
N SER A 54 2.19 8.03 -37.98
CA SER A 54 2.57 8.56 -36.67
C SER A 54 3.54 7.62 -35.95
N ILE A 55 3.29 6.30 -35.96
CA ILE A 55 4.19 5.31 -35.36
C ILE A 55 5.57 5.34 -36.01
N LYS A 56 5.63 5.33 -37.35
CA LYS A 56 6.91 5.41 -38.09
C LYS A 56 7.68 6.68 -37.76
N ARG A 57 6.99 7.82 -37.71
CA ARG A 57 7.62 9.09 -37.31
C ARG A 57 8.18 9.02 -35.89
N TRP A 58 7.47 8.44 -34.92
CA TRP A 58 7.99 8.30 -33.55
C TRP A 58 9.14 7.31 -33.47
N GLU A 59 9.10 6.22 -34.23
CA GLU A 59 10.20 5.28 -34.35
C GLU A 59 11.45 5.98 -34.92
N GLU A 60 11.31 6.73 -36.01
CA GLU A 60 12.39 7.52 -36.59
C GLU A 60 12.95 8.55 -35.58
N GLN A 61 12.09 9.30 -34.90
CA GLN A 61 12.50 10.26 -33.86
C GLN A 61 13.17 9.57 -32.67
N PHE A 62 12.67 8.41 -32.25
CA PHE A 62 13.22 7.64 -31.14
C PHE A 62 14.61 7.10 -31.49
N LEU A 63 14.77 6.52 -32.68
CA LEU A 63 16.03 5.93 -33.15
C LEU A 63 17.07 6.99 -33.55
N ALA A 64 16.66 8.22 -33.83
CA ALA A 64 17.58 9.33 -34.12
C ALA A 64 18.38 9.80 -32.88
N GLU A 65 17.86 9.55 -31.67
CA GLU A 65 18.45 10.00 -30.41
C GLU A 65 19.43 8.96 -29.82
N PRO A 66 20.74 9.25 -29.70
CA PRO A 66 21.72 8.28 -29.20
C PRO A 66 21.42 7.77 -27.79
N LYS A 67 20.84 8.62 -26.93
CA LYS A 67 20.40 8.25 -25.57
C LYS A 67 19.32 7.16 -25.59
N ASN A 68 18.41 7.22 -26.56
CA ASN A 68 17.31 6.27 -26.70
C ASN A 68 17.82 4.94 -27.24
N LEU A 69 18.77 4.96 -28.17
CA LEU A 69 19.43 3.74 -28.65
C LEU A 69 20.20 3.02 -27.53
N LEU A 70 20.91 3.78 -26.68
CA LEU A 70 21.59 3.22 -25.50
C LEU A 70 20.58 2.61 -24.52
N ALA A 71 19.50 3.33 -24.20
CA ALA A 71 18.45 2.82 -23.32
C ALA A 71 17.76 1.57 -23.91
N LEU A 72 17.47 1.56 -25.21
CA LEU A 72 16.89 0.41 -25.91
C LEU A 72 17.81 -0.80 -25.82
N ALA A 73 19.11 -0.64 -26.09
CA ALA A 73 20.08 -1.73 -26.00
C ALA A 73 20.21 -2.28 -24.57
N ALA A 74 20.18 -1.40 -23.56
CA ALA A 74 20.27 -1.79 -22.16
C ALA A 74 19.01 -2.52 -21.68
N VAL A 75 17.83 -1.95 -21.91
CA VAL A 75 16.54 -2.46 -21.37
C VAL A 75 16.06 -3.72 -22.10
N SER A 76 16.42 -3.91 -23.37
CA SER A 76 15.93 -5.06 -24.15
C SER A 76 16.40 -6.43 -23.65
N LYS A 77 17.49 -6.49 -22.87
CA LYS A 77 18.10 -7.76 -22.42
C LYS A 77 18.32 -7.86 -20.91
N ASN A 78 18.09 -6.79 -20.15
CA ASN A 78 18.42 -6.73 -18.73
C ASN A 78 17.21 -6.27 -17.90
N ASP A 79 17.22 -6.58 -16.60
CA ASP A 79 16.23 -6.07 -15.66
C ASP A 79 16.35 -4.54 -15.55
N MET A 80 15.22 -3.85 -15.76
CA MET A 80 15.20 -2.39 -15.77
C MET A 80 15.69 -1.77 -14.46
N LYS A 81 15.41 -2.38 -13.31
CA LYS A 81 15.81 -1.83 -12.00
C LYS A 81 17.32 -1.82 -11.84
N GLN A 82 18.00 -2.84 -12.39
CA GLN A 82 19.47 -2.91 -12.38
C GLN A 82 20.09 -1.81 -13.26
N ILE A 83 19.45 -1.48 -14.39
CA ILE A 83 19.95 -0.46 -15.33
C ILE A 83 19.82 0.95 -14.75
N ILE A 84 18.68 1.26 -14.12
CA ILE A 84 18.39 2.61 -13.64
C ILE A 84 19.01 2.92 -12.28
N GLN A 85 19.61 1.92 -11.62
CA GLN A 85 20.21 2.08 -10.31
C GLN A 85 21.37 3.09 -10.35
N GLN A 86 21.29 4.11 -9.50
CA GLN A 86 22.30 5.16 -9.41
C GLN A 86 23.30 4.82 -8.30
N PRO A 87 24.60 4.63 -8.59
CA PRO A 87 25.59 4.32 -7.56
C PRO A 87 25.64 5.36 -6.44
N ASN A 88 25.48 6.65 -6.77
CA ASN A 88 25.47 7.72 -5.77
C ASN A 88 24.31 7.57 -4.77
N ALA A 89 23.12 7.17 -5.23
CA ALA A 89 21.99 6.93 -4.32
C ALA A 89 22.27 5.79 -3.33
N ILE A 90 23.10 4.81 -3.70
CA ILE A 90 23.52 3.72 -2.80
C ILE A 90 24.54 4.23 -1.78
N ILE A 91 25.47 5.07 -2.22
CA ILE A 91 26.49 5.68 -1.35
C ILE A 91 25.82 6.60 -0.33
N ASP A 92 24.84 7.38 -0.76
CA ASP A 92 24.09 8.31 0.09
C ASP A 92 23.16 7.58 1.07
N ASP A 93 22.78 6.33 0.81
CA ASP A 93 21.94 5.48 1.67
C ASP A 93 22.74 4.79 2.79
N ALA A 94 23.61 5.55 3.47
CA ALA A 94 24.36 5.07 4.63
C ALA A 94 23.40 4.77 5.79
N GLN A 95 23.30 3.50 6.20
CA GLN A 95 22.45 3.04 7.31
C GLN A 95 23.04 3.37 8.70
N VAL A 96 23.41 4.64 8.92
CA VAL A 96 24.00 5.15 10.16
C VAL A 96 23.08 6.19 10.77
N PHE A 97 22.51 5.87 11.94
CA PHE A 97 21.54 6.71 12.63
C PHE A 97 22.07 7.13 14.01
N SER A 98 21.96 8.42 14.35
CA SER A 98 22.38 8.96 15.66
C SER A 98 21.51 8.49 16.82
N ASP A 99 20.20 8.42 16.57
CA ASP A 99 19.18 8.11 17.56
C ASP A 99 18.56 6.76 17.22
N GLN A 100 18.91 5.76 18.03
CA GLN A 100 18.45 4.39 17.86
C GLN A 100 17.69 3.95 19.11
N ILE A 101 16.74 3.04 18.91
CA ILE A 101 16.13 2.35 20.05
C ILE A 101 17.19 1.50 20.74
N ALA A 102 17.12 1.41 22.06
CA ALA A 102 18.16 0.71 22.84
C ALA A 102 18.18 -0.81 22.62
N PHE A 103 17.17 -1.38 21.97
CA PHE A 103 17.03 -2.81 21.79
C PHE A 103 16.32 -3.13 20.46
N ASP A 104 17.00 -3.91 19.63
CA ASP A 104 16.45 -4.38 18.36
C ASP A 104 15.59 -5.62 18.55
N GLY A 105 14.52 -5.72 17.76
CA GLY A 105 13.69 -6.93 17.74
C GLY A 105 14.42 -8.08 17.04
N ALA A 106 14.62 -9.19 17.75
CA ALA A 106 15.23 -10.41 17.21
C ALA A 106 14.32 -11.63 17.41
N PRO A 107 14.27 -12.56 16.43
CA PRO A 107 14.93 -12.53 15.12
C PRO A 107 14.24 -11.60 14.11
N ILE A 108 14.86 -11.38 12.95
CA ILE A 108 14.19 -10.71 11.81
C ILE A 108 13.04 -11.60 11.32
N THR A 109 11.86 -11.00 11.21
CA THR A 109 10.62 -11.70 10.82
C THR A 109 10.41 -11.66 9.31
N ASN A 110 9.68 -12.64 8.74
CA ASN A 110 9.40 -12.68 7.30
C ASN A 110 7.95 -13.13 7.02
N GLN A 111 7.13 -12.25 6.46
CA GLN A 111 5.72 -12.55 6.14
C GLN A 111 5.53 -13.48 4.94
N ARG A 112 6.59 -13.71 4.15
CA ARG A 112 6.57 -14.53 2.92
C ARG A 112 5.54 -14.01 1.92
N SER A 113 4.87 -14.90 1.19
CA SER A 113 3.88 -14.59 0.16
C SER A 113 2.50 -14.35 0.77
N SER A 114 2.41 -13.40 1.70
CA SER A 114 1.17 -12.97 2.34
C SER A 114 1.15 -11.44 2.52
N GLY A 115 -0.03 -10.84 2.62
CA GLY A 115 -0.22 -9.39 2.81
C GLY A 115 -0.25 -8.95 4.28
N ARG A 116 0.50 -9.61 5.16
CA ARG A 116 0.42 -9.46 6.62
C ARG A 116 1.33 -8.36 7.20
N CYS A 117 1.87 -7.46 6.38
CA CYS A 117 2.87 -6.47 6.81
C CYS A 117 2.42 -5.65 8.02
N TRP A 118 1.14 -5.24 8.07
CA TRP A 118 0.54 -4.50 9.17
C TRP A 118 0.56 -5.30 10.51
N ILE A 119 0.28 -6.60 10.48
CA ILE A 119 0.40 -7.50 11.65
C ILE A 119 1.86 -7.65 12.07
N PHE A 120 2.76 -7.87 11.11
CA PHE A 120 4.21 -8.01 11.38
C PHE A 120 4.81 -6.73 11.96
N ALA A 121 4.44 -5.55 11.44
CA ALA A 121 4.89 -4.27 11.96
C ALA A 121 4.39 -4.04 13.39
N ALA A 122 3.08 -4.23 13.65
CA ALA A 122 2.52 -4.04 14.98
C ALA A 122 3.14 -5.00 16.02
N THR A 123 3.22 -6.29 15.70
CA THR A 123 3.85 -7.28 16.59
C THR A 123 5.35 -7.06 16.77
N SER A 124 6.04 -6.48 15.77
CA SER A 124 7.45 -6.10 15.87
C SER A 124 7.69 -4.96 16.85
N VAL A 125 6.77 -4.01 16.95
CA VAL A 125 6.82 -2.95 17.99
C VAL A 125 6.53 -3.55 19.36
N LEU A 126 5.44 -4.33 19.48
CA LEU A 126 5.03 -4.93 20.76
C LEU A 126 6.08 -5.88 21.34
N ARG A 127 6.74 -6.69 20.50
CA ARG A 127 7.75 -7.65 20.98
C ARG A 127 8.96 -6.96 21.59
N VAL A 128 9.40 -5.80 21.08
CA VAL A 128 10.56 -5.08 21.64
C VAL A 128 10.31 -4.71 23.10
N TYR A 129 9.10 -4.23 23.42
CA TYR A 129 8.71 -3.96 24.80
C TYR A 129 8.74 -5.23 25.67
N LEU A 130 8.18 -6.34 25.17
CA LEU A 130 8.15 -7.62 25.90
C LEU A 130 9.55 -8.19 26.12
N MET A 131 10.42 -8.12 25.11
CA MET A 131 11.81 -8.56 25.20
C MET A 131 12.57 -7.77 26.26
N LYS A 132 12.41 -6.44 26.29
CA LYS A 132 13.00 -5.58 27.32
C LYS A 132 12.46 -5.91 28.71
N LYS A 133 11.13 -6.06 28.86
CA LYS A 133 10.48 -6.33 30.15
C LYS A 133 10.89 -7.67 30.75
N TYR A 134 10.97 -8.71 29.93
CA TYR A 134 11.26 -10.08 30.37
C TYR A 134 12.70 -10.53 30.12
N LYS A 135 13.58 -9.63 29.68
CA LYS A 135 15.00 -9.88 29.40
C LYS A 135 15.21 -11.06 28.43
N LEU A 136 14.47 -11.06 27.32
CA LEU A 136 14.52 -12.10 26.30
C LEU A 136 15.46 -11.68 25.16
N GLU A 137 16.37 -12.56 24.78
CA GLU A 137 17.25 -12.33 23.61
C GLU A 137 16.51 -12.48 22.28
N ASN A 138 15.61 -13.48 22.18
CA ASN A 138 14.85 -13.77 20.97
C ASN A 138 13.38 -14.03 21.31
N PHE A 139 12.47 -13.28 20.69
CA PHE A 139 11.03 -13.44 20.92
C PHE A 139 10.20 -12.95 19.73
N GLU A 140 9.14 -13.69 19.44
CA GLU A 140 8.13 -13.31 18.46
C GLU A 140 6.74 -13.55 19.03
N LEU A 141 5.82 -12.64 18.72
CA LEU A 141 4.39 -12.87 18.86
C LEU A 141 3.88 -13.58 17.61
N SER A 142 2.83 -14.38 17.76
CA SER A 142 2.26 -15.11 16.64
C SER A 142 1.49 -14.18 15.71
N GLN A 143 2.06 -13.92 14.54
CA GLN A 143 1.37 -13.18 13.49
C GLN A 143 0.25 -14.04 12.87
N GLN A 144 0.43 -15.37 12.82
CA GLN A 144 -0.57 -16.32 12.33
C GLN A 144 -1.80 -16.39 13.23
N TYR A 145 -1.64 -16.20 14.54
CA TYR A 145 -2.77 -16.16 15.48
C TYR A 145 -3.69 -14.97 15.18
N LEU A 146 -3.11 -13.77 15.04
CA LEU A 146 -3.88 -12.57 14.68
C LEU A 146 -4.46 -12.68 13.26
N PHE A 147 -3.71 -13.25 12.32
CA PHE A 147 -4.17 -13.44 10.94
C PHE A 147 -5.37 -14.38 10.82
N PHE A 148 -5.43 -15.42 11.66
CA PHE A 148 -6.58 -16.31 11.71
C PHE A 148 -7.85 -15.55 12.14
N TRP A 149 -7.77 -14.81 13.25
CA TRP A 149 -8.90 -14.03 13.74
C TRP A 149 -9.30 -12.90 12.80
N ASP A 150 -8.32 -12.20 12.21
CA ASP A 150 -8.56 -11.17 11.18
C ASP A 150 -9.40 -11.72 10.02
N LYS A 151 -9.03 -12.88 9.47
CA LYS A 151 -9.81 -13.48 8.36
C LYS A 151 -11.23 -13.84 8.77
N LEU A 152 -11.40 -14.36 9.99
CA LEU A 152 -12.72 -14.74 10.49
C LEU A 152 -13.60 -13.51 10.69
N GLU A 153 -13.07 -12.47 11.34
CA GLU A 153 -13.79 -11.22 11.59
C GLU A 153 -14.12 -10.48 10.29
N LYS A 154 -13.20 -10.44 9.32
CA LYS A 154 -13.48 -9.87 7.99
C LYS A 154 -14.56 -10.63 7.24
N ALA A 155 -14.53 -11.96 7.29
CA ALA A 155 -15.57 -12.77 6.67
C ALA A 155 -16.93 -12.47 7.27
N ASN A 156 -17.01 -12.36 8.61
CA ASN A 156 -18.25 -11.98 9.30
C ASN A 156 -18.68 -10.55 8.93
N PHE A 157 -17.77 -9.59 9.03
CA PHE A 157 -18.02 -8.19 8.69
C PHE A 157 -18.55 -8.05 7.26
N PHE A 158 -17.94 -8.74 6.29
CA PHE A 158 -18.42 -8.76 4.91
C PHE A 158 -19.87 -9.24 4.81
N LEU A 159 -20.25 -10.33 5.50
CA LEU A 159 -21.62 -10.84 5.46
C LEU A 159 -22.62 -9.84 6.07
N GLU A 160 -22.26 -9.19 7.17
CA GLU A 160 -23.07 -8.11 7.76
C GLU A 160 -23.22 -6.94 6.77
N GLN A 161 -22.16 -6.56 6.06
CA GLN A 161 -22.25 -5.51 5.02
C GLN A 161 -23.16 -5.91 3.85
N ILE A 162 -23.20 -7.19 3.48
CA ILE A 162 -24.15 -7.66 2.46
C ILE A 162 -25.59 -7.59 2.97
N ILE A 163 -25.85 -7.98 4.22
CA ILE A 163 -27.18 -7.84 4.84
C ILE A 163 -27.60 -6.37 4.90
N ASP A 164 -26.70 -5.48 5.32
CA ASP A 164 -26.95 -4.03 5.38
C ASP A 164 -27.22 -3.41 3.99
N THR A 165 -26.74 -4.06 2.92
CA THR A 165 -26.89 -3.60 1.53
C THR A 165 -27.80 -4.48 0.68
N SER A 166 -28.64 -5.33 1.30
CA SER A 166 -29.49 -6.30 0.59
C SER A 166 -30.53 -5.66 -0.33
N GLU A 167 -30.92 -4.41 -0.06
CA GLU A 167 -31.87 -3.65 -0.88
C GLU A 167 -31.20 -2.92 -2.06
N GLU A 168 -29.86 -2.88 -2.11
CA GLU A 168 -29.13 -2.29 -3.23
C GLU A 168 -29.08 -3.26 -4.42
N PRO A 169 -29.13 -2.75 -5.67
CA PRO A 169 -28.90 -3.59 -6.85
C PRO A 169 -27.55 -4.32 -6.77
N LEU A 170 -27.49 -5.55 -7.27
CA LEU A 170 -26.25 -6.35 -7.29
C LEU A 170 -25.11 -5.69 -8.08
N ASP A 171 -25.45 -4.90 -9.11
CA ASP A 171 -24.52 -4.12 -9.93
C ASP A 171 -24.29 -2.69 -9.42
N SER A 172 -24.83 -2.36 -8.23
CA SER A 172 -24.52 -1.12 -7.56
C SER A 172 -23.02 -1.05 -7.25
N ARG A 173 -22.47 0.17 -7.26
CA ARG A 173 -21.05 0.40 -6.99
C ARG A 173 -20.62 -0.15 -5.63
N ILE A 174 -21.49 -0.08 -4.62
CA ILE A 174 -21.17 -0.53 -3.27
C ILE A 174 -21.10 -2.05 -3.17
N VAL A 175 -22.10 -2.75 -3.71
CA VAL A 175 -22.13 -4.22 -3.72
C VAL A 175 -21.01 -4.78 -4.59
N ASP A 176 -20.75 -4.19 -5.76
CA ASP A 176 -19.61 -4.55 -6.62
C ASP A 176 -18.27 -4.40 -5.87
N GLU A 177 -18.08 -3.30 -5.11
CA GLU A 177 -16.86 -3.10 -4.34
C GLU A 177 -16.69 -4.12 -3.20
N LEU A 178 -17.75 -4.40 -2.45
CA LEU A 178 -17.74 -5.43 -1.40
C LEU A 178 -17.37 -6.81 -1.97
N LEU A 179 -17.90 -7.16 -3.16
CA LEU A 179 -17.67 -8.44 -3.81
C LEU A 179 -16.27 -8.57 -4.44
N LYS A 180 -15.54 -7.48 -4.71
CA LYS A 180 -14.21 -7.55 -5.33
C LYS A 180 -13.20 -8.29 -4.47
N ILE A 181 -13.05 -7.90 -3.21
CA ILE A 181 -12.06 -8.48 -2.30
C ILE A 181 -12.64 -8.60 -0.88
N PRO A 182 -13.58 -9.53 -0.65
CA PRO A 182 -14.32 -9.63 0.62
C PRO A 182 -13.41 -9.98 1.81
N VAL A 183 -12.33 -10.74 1.57
CA VAL A 183 -11.31 -11.05 2.59
C VAL A 183 -9.93 -10.92 1.99
N ASN A 184 -9.32 -9.75 2.18
CA ASN A 184 -7.92 -9.50 1.89
C ASN A 184 -7.03 -9.77 3.13
N ASP A 185 -5.72 -9.84 2.91
CA ASP A 185 -4.76 -9.97 4.03
C ASP A 185 -4.45 -8.63 4.71
N GLY A 186 -4.60 -7.52 3.99
CA GLY A 186 -4.20 -6.18 4.45
C GLY A 186 -5.13 -5.63 5.52
N GLY A 187 -4.65 -4.70 6.33
CA GLY A 187 -5.46 -4.09 7.38
C GLY A 187 -4.81 -2.81 7.87
N GLN A 188 -5.45 -2.20 8.87
CA GLN A 188 -5.04 -0.93 9.46
C GLN A 188 -4.80 -1.07 10.96
N TRP A 189 -4.24 -0.02 11.57
CA TRP A 189 -3.88 -0.02 12.99
C TRP A 189 -5.07 -0.28 13.91
N ASP A 190 -6.23 0.34 13.65
CA ASP A 190 -7.41 0.14 14.50
C ASP A 190 -7.94 -1.30 14.45
N MET A 191 -7.73 -2.00 13.32
CA MET A 191 -8.05 -3.43 13.22
C MET A 191 -7.11 -4.27 14.08
N ILE A 192 -5.84 -3.89 14.25
CA ILE A 192 -4.95 -4.55 15.20
C ILE A 192 -5.47 -4.35 16.62
N ILE A 193 -5.88 -3.13 16.99
CA ILE A 193 -6.44 -2.85 18.31
C ILE A 193 -7.64 -3.76 18.55
N ASN A 194 -8.60 -3.81 17.63
CA ASN A 194 -9.79 -4.66 17.75
C ASN A 194 -9.43 -6.14 17.96
N LEU A 195 -8.45 -6.65 17.22
CA LEU A 195 -8.00 -8.04 17.34
C LEU A 195 -7.29 -8.30 18.68
N VAL A 196 -6.40 -7.40 19.10
CA VAL A 196 -5.62 -7.55 20.33
C VAL A 196 -6.50 -7.37 21.57
N GLU A 197 -7.45 -6.44 21.57
CA GLU A 197 -8.38 -6.25 22.69
C GLU A 197 -9.32 -7.45 22.86
N ARG A 198 -9.77 -8.05 21.74
CA ARG A 198 -10.70 -9.18 21.76
C ARG A 198 -10.05 -10.54 21.99
N TYR A 199 -8.91 -10.78 21.34
CA TYR A 199 -8.26 -12.10 21.31
C TYR A 199 -6.89 -12.13 21.99
N GLY A 200 -6.33 -10.97 22.34
CA GLY A 200 -4.99 -10.88 22.89
C GLY A 200 -3.92 -11.25 21.87
N VAL A 201 -2.75 -11.60 22.40
CA VAL A 201 -1.60 -12.05 21.61
C VAL A 201 -0.98 -13.28 22.28
N VAL A 202 -0.37 -14.15 21.47
CA VAL A 202 0.32 -15.35 21.96
C VAL A 202 1.75 -15.40 21.44
N PRO A 203 2.70 -16.04 22.14
CA PRO A 203 4.02 -16.31 21.59
C PRO A 203 3.96 -17.16 20.31
N GLN A 204 4.84 -16.87 19.34
CA GLN A 204 4.95 -17.60 18.07
C GLN A 204 5.13 -19.12 18.28
N LYS A 205 5.79 -19.54 19.36
CA LYS A 205 5.99 -20.95 19.71
C LYS A 205 4.69 -21.71 20.00
N LEU A 206 3.62 -21.03 20.43
CA LEU A 206 2.34 -21.66 20.74
C LEU A 206 1.43 -21.77 19.52
N TYR A 207 1.61 -20.89 18.53
CA TYR A 207 0.79 -20.86 17.32
C TYR A 207 1.67 -20.49 16.11
N PRO A 208 2.45 -21.45 15.57
CA PRO A 208 3.41 -21.17 14.52
C PRO A 208 2.75 -20.89 13.17
N ASP A 209 3.53 -20.30 12.26
CA ASP A 209 3.14 -20.13 10.86
C ASP A 209 2.83 -21.50 10.20
N THR A 210 1.79 -21.51 9.36
CA THR A 210 1.39 -22.67 8.56
C THR A 210 1.68 -22.40 7.08
N TYR A 211 1.53 -23.40 6.22
CA TYR A 211 1.70 -23.20 4.77
C TYR A 211 0.82 -22.06 4.23
N ASN A 212 -0.45 -22.03 4.60
CA ASN A 212 -1.40 -21.03 4.12
C ASN A 212 -1.17 -19.64 4.73
N SER A 213 -0.51 -19.54 5.89
CA SER A 213 -0.11 -18.24 6.43
C SER A 213 1.06 -17.62 5.67
N MET A 214 1.97 -18.47 5.17
CA MET A 214 3.10 -18.05 4.36
C MET A 214 2.79 -17.94 2.86
N ASN A 215 1.67 -18.49 2.40
CA ASN A 215 1.20 -18.46 1.01
C ASN A 215 -0.34 -18.37 0.95
N SER A 216 -0.88 -17.19 1.21
CA SER A 216 -2.31 -16.99 1.49
C SER A 216 -3.22 -16.93 0.26
N ARG A 217 -2.67 -16.85 -0.96
CA ARG A 217 -3.46 -16.70 -2.20
C ARG A 217 -4.50 -17.81 -2.36
N GLY A 218 -4.13 -19.06 -2.09
CA GLY A 218 -5.02 -20.21 -2.23
C GLY A 218 -6.21 -20.17 -1.27
N VAL A 219 -5.96 -19.89 0.01
CA VAL A 219 -7.04 -19.80 1.01
C VAL A 219 -7.93 -18.58 0.76
N ASN A 220 -7.36 -17.44 0.33
CA ASN A 220 -8.14 -16.24 0.00
C ASN A 220 -9.08 -16.48 -1.17
N ALA A 221 -8.63 -17.18 -2.21
CA ALA A 221 -9.48 -17.53 -3.35
C ALA A 221 -10.67 -18.42 -2.91
N LEU A 222 -10.40 -19.45 -2.10
CA LEU A 222 -11.44 -20.35 -1.62
C LEU A 222 -12.47 -19.65 -0.72
N VAL A 223 -12.01 -18.87 0.26
CA VAL A 223 -12.89 -18.12 1.17
C VAL A 223 -13.69 -17.07 0.40
N THR A 224 -13.05 -16.33 -0.52
CA THR A 224 -13.73 -15.34 -1.38
C THR A 224 -14.85 -15.96 -2.20
N SER A 225 -14.60 -17.11 -2.83
CA SER A 225 -15.63 -17.82 -3.60
C SER A 225 -16.82 -18.22 -2.74
N LYS A 226 -16.59 -18.74 -1.52
CA LYS A 226 -17.67 -19.08 -0.58
C LYS A 226 -18.42 -17.86 -0.08
N LEU A 227 -17.73 -16.76 0.22
CA LEU A 227 -18.36 -15.53 0.65
C LEU A 227 -19.25 -14.92 -0.44
N ARG A 228 -18.82 -14.96 -1.70
CA ARG A 228 -19.67 -14.54 -2.83
C ARG A 228 -20.89 -15.44 -3.01
N GLU A 229 -20.76 -16.74 -2.79
CA GLU A 229 -21.91 -17.65 -2.79
C GLU A 229 -22.90 -17.29 -1.67
N PHE A 230 -22.41 -17.04 -0.46
CA PHE A 230 -23.25 -16.63 0.67
C PHE A 230 -23.89 -15.26 0.46
N ALA A 231 -23.18 -14.32 -0.16
CA ALA A 231 -23.72 -13.02 -0.50
C ALA A 231 -24.90 -13.07 -1.50
N LEU A 232 -25.00 -14.13 -2.30
CA LEU A 232 -26.16 -14.36 -3.18
C LEU A 232 -27.31 -15.10 -2.48
N GLN A 233 -27.03 -15.76 -1.35
CA GLN A 233 -28.04 -16.49 -0.57
C GLN A 233 -28.73 -15.60 0.47
N LEU A 234 -28.00 -14.60 0.97
CA LEU A 234 -28.50 -13.54 1.84
C LEU A 234 -29.24 -12.49 1.00
#